data_AF-A0A418VG35-F1
#
_entry.id   AF-A0A418VG35-F1
#
_cell.length_a   1.000
_cell.length_b   1.000
_cell.length_c   1.000
_cell.angle_alpha   90.00
_cell.angle_beta   90.00
_cell.angle_gamma   90.00
#
_symmetry.space_group_name_H-M   'P 1'
#
loop_
_entity.id
_entity.type
_entity.pdbx_description
1 polymer ?
#
loop_
_entity_poly.entity_id
_entity_poly.type
_entity_poly.pdbx_seq_one_letter_code
_entity_poly.pdbx_strand_id
1 'polypeptide(L)'
;MSMDLGTVAGLLGVALTVIFFVIGYRQTIGARKERAAATNRDIADTLLRRLTLESTFQITYHDIDRFAAGKTLENRVKRSDSLSVEELLVLLYSRVVSSDYIGTDQRQQLLDKINKCFKSESQDEGRLNRIELVSERATSDGAASQMATDVKGRDEKQFILLGLISSLLAGISTVLATGIFESTLDGRITSPRILIIGGALILVTSAALVLVYWLRERSAATRQIEPVRNFALKAQDFERRFVRAIRASGMVATVSNDSAVDLVLSCGDKKFAIELKLFPPNVRTTAAIIKRMSDALPRLGCEMGYLVVATAVPEVIKEAGTEKIIVVNDEEFFSKFGNQNGKPVARSP
;
A
#
# COMPACT_ATOMS: atom_id res chain seq x y z
N MET A 1 7.67 -15.13 55.35
CA MET A 1 6.59 -14.42 54.64
C MET A 1 5.86 -15.43 53.77
N SER A 2 4.70 -15.90 54.19
CA SER A 2 3.82 -16.74 53.37
C SER A 2 3.17 -15.84 52.32
N MET A 3 3.32 -16.18 51.05
CA MET A 3 2.57 -15.51 49.98
C MET A 3 1.09 -15.84 50.17
N ASP A 4 0.26 -14.80 50.31
CA ASP A 4 -1.19 -14.96 50.35
C ASP A 4 -1.67 -15.57 49.02
N LEU A 5 -2.66 -16.45 49.11
CA LEU A 5 -3.19 -17.22 47.97
C LEU A 5 -3.73 -16.30 46.86
N GLY A 6 -4.16 -15.08 47.20
CA GLY A 6 -4.56 -14.04 46.24
C GLY A 6 -3.37 -13.54 45.40
N THR A 7 -2.18 -13.45 46.00
CA THR A 7 -0.93 -13.12 45.28
C THR A 7 -0.56 -14.25 44.31
N VAL A 8 -0.73 -15.50 44.75
CA VAL A 8 -0.47 -16.68 43.92
C VAL A 8 -1.45 -16.74 42.74
N ALA A 9 -2.74 -16.51 42.97
CA ALA A 9 -3.76 -16.47 41.92
C ALA A 9 -3.53 -15.32 40.91
N GLY A 10 -3.16 -14.13 41.40
CA GLY A 10 -2.80 -12.99 40.55
C GLY A 10 -1.59 -13.28 39.67
N LEU A 11 -0.53 -13.87 40.23
CA LEU A 11 0.65 -14.30 39.48
C LEU A 11 0.30 -15.35 38.40
N LEU A 12 -0.60 -16.30 38.74
CA LEU A 12 -1.04 -17.35 37.82
C LEU A 12 -1.91 -16.78 36.68
N GLY A 13 -2.76 -15.79 36.97
CA GLY A 13 -3.54 -15.07 35.96
C GLY A 13 -2.66 -14.26 34.99
N VAL A 14 -1.63 -13.58 35.49
CA VAL A 14 -0.64 -12.89 34.64
C VAL A 14 0.11 -13.90 33.77
N ALA A 15 0.58 -15.01 34.34
CA ALA A 15 1.28 -16.06 33.61
C ALA A 15 0.41 -16.65 32.48
N LEU A 16 -0.85 -16.99 32.76
CA LEU A 16 -1.79 -17.48 31.75
C LEU A 16 -2.05 -16.45 30.65
N THR A 17 -2.19 -15.16 31.00
CA THR A 17 -2.37 -14.09 30.01
C THR A 17 -1.18 -13.98 29.07
N VAL A 18 0.04 -14.05 29.59
CA VAL A 18 1.27 -14.07 28.78
C VAL A 18 1.31 -15.31 27.88
N ILE A 19 0.97 -16.49 28.40
CA ILE A 19 0.92 -17.74 27.62
C ILE A 19 -0.08 -17.62 26.46
N PHE A 20 -1.32 -17.18 26.73
CA PHE A 20 -2.33 -16.99 25.69
C PHE A 20 -1.95 -15.91 24.69
N PHE A 21 -1.30 -14.83 25.13
CA PHE A 21 -0.76 -13.81 24.24
C PHE A 21 0.31 -14.39 23.30
N VAL A 22 1.26 -15.17 23.82
CA VAL A 22 2.32 -15.80 23.01
C VAL A 22 1.73 -16.80 22.01
N ILE A 23 0.75 -17.61 22.44
CA ILE A 23 0.05 -18.56 21.56
C ILE A 23 -0.72 -17.82 20.47
N GLY A 24 -1.51 -16.80 20.84
CA GLY A 24 -2.27 -16.00 19.88
C GLY A 24 -1.39 -15.22 18.92
N TYR A 25 -0.25 -14.70 19.38
CA TYR A 25 0.74 -14.02 18.55
C TYR A 25 1.37 -14.99 17.54
N ARG A 26 1.77 -16.20 17.98
CA ARG A 26 2.30 -17.24 17.08
C ARG A 26 1.25 -17.69 16.05
N GLN A 27 0.01 -17.88 16.47
CA GLN A 27 -1.07 -18.30 15.58
C GLN A 27 -1.47 -17.24 14.55
N THR A 28 -1.32 -15.94 14.86
CA THR A 28 -1.77 -14.86 13.98
C THR A 28 -0.64 -14.23 13.15
N ILE A 29 0.42 -13.76 13.80
CA ILE A 29 1.53 -13.07 13.12
C ILE A 29 2.60 -14.08 12.69
N GLY A 30 2.88 -15.07 13.55
CA GLY A 30 3.84 -16.14 13.23
C GLY A 30 3.41 -16.94 12.01
N ALA A 31 2.19 -17.48 12.03
CA ALA A 31 1.63 -18.23 10.90
C ALA A 31 1.54 -17.40 9.61
N ARG A 32 1.26 -16.09 9.70
CA ARG A 32 1.25 -15.20 8.53
C ARG A 32 2.64 -15.06 7.91
N LYS A 33 3.66 -14.79 8.73
CA LYS A 33 5.06 -14.69 8.27
C LYS A 33 5.56 -16.02 7.71
N GLU A 34 5.22 -17.12 8.37
CA GLU A 34 5.60 -18.46 7.93
C GLU A 34 4.94 -18.84 6.60
N ARG A 35 3.64 -18.58 6.42
CA ARG A 35 2.95 -18.79 5.14
C ARG A 35 3.52 -17.93 4.03
N ALA A 36 3.84 -16.66 4.32
CA ALA A 36 4.48 -15.78 3.34
C ALA A 36 5.87 -16.29 2.94
N ALA A 37 6.70 -16.69 3.92
CA ALA A 37 8.01 -17.26 3.65
C ALA A 37 7.92 -18.57 2.84
N ALA A 38 6.99 -19.46 3.20
CA ALA A 38 6.75 -20.70 2.46
C ALA A 38 6.28 -20.42 1.03
N THR A 39 5.39 -19.45 0.82
CA THR A 39 4.91 -19.03 -0.49
C THR A 39 6.03 -18.45 -1.36
N ASN A 40 6.85 -17.56 -0.79
CA ASN A 40 8.00 -16.98 -1.49
C ASN A 40 9.02 -18.07 -1.88
N ARG A 41 9.21 -19.08 -1.01
CA ARG A 41 10.06 -20.23 -1.30
C ARG A 41 9.51 -21.07 -2.44
N ASP A 42 8.21 -21.38 -2.43
CA ASP A 42 7.53 -22.13 -3.48
C ASP A 42 7.61 -21.41 -4.85
N ILE A 43 7.39 -20.10 -4.86
CA ILE A 43 7.56 -19.27 -6.05
C ILE A 43 8.98 -19.37 -6.59
N ALA A 44 9.98 -19.15 -5.73
CA ALA A 44 11.39 -19.18 -6.13
C ALA A 44 11.83 -20.57 -6.60
N ASP A 45 11.43 -21.64 -5.91
CA ASP A 45 11.74 -23.02 -6.28
C ASP A 45 11.10 -23.39 -7.62
N THR A 46 9.85 -22.97 -7.85
CA THR A 46 9.15 -23.21 -9.12
C THR A 46 9.81 -22.47 -10.28
N LEU A 47 10.12 -21.17 -10.11
CA LEU A 47 10.79 -20.37 -11.13
C LEU A 47 12.17 -20.91 -11.46
N LEU A 48 12.97 -21.24 -10.44
CA LEU A 48 14.30 -21.81 -10.63
C LEU A 48 14.23 -23.17 -11.34
N ARG A 49 13.30 -24.03 -10.95
CA ARG A 49 13.10 -25.33 -11.61
C ARG A 49 12.77 -25.17 -13.09
N ARG A 50 11.85 -24.27 -13.44
CA ARG A 50 11.48 -24.01 -14.85
C ARG A 50 12.66 -23.42 -15.62
N LEU A 51 13.35 -22.43 -15.07
CA LEU A 51 14.52 -21.81 -15.72
C LEU A 51 15.63 -22.82 -16.03
N THR A 52 15.83 -23.80 -15.14
CA THR A 52 16.87 -24.83 -15.26
C THR A 52 16.46 -25.97 -16.20
N LEU A 53 15.24 -26.50 -16.08
CA LEU A 53 14.80 -27.67 -16.86
C LEU A 53 14.32 -27.32 -18.26
N GLU A 54 13.74 -26.12 -18.44
CA GLU A 54 13.16 -25.70 -19.70
C GLU A 54 14.14 -24.74 -20.41
N SER A 55 14.96 -25.28 -21.31
CA SER A 55 16.00 -24.52 -22.00
C SER A 55 15.44 -23.31 -22.77
N THR A 56 14.26 -23.43 -23.35
CA THR A 56 13.55 -22.39 -24.11
C THR A 56 12.70 -21.45 -23.25
N PHE A 57 12.55 -21.73 -21.95
CA PHE A 57 11.75 -20.89 -21.06
C PHE A 57 12.39 -19.51 -20.94
N GLN A 58 11.64 -18.51 -21.43
CA GLN A 58 11.90 -17.10 -21.27
C GLN A 58 10.74 -16.52 -20.48
N ILE A 59 11.07 -15.83 -19.40
CA ILE A 59 10.08 -15.19 -18.53
C ILE A 59 10.38 -13.69 -18.50
N THR A 60 9.35 -12.86 -18.62
CA THR A 60 9.50 -11.41 -18.48
C THR A 60 9.30 -10.99 -17.02
N TYR A 61 9.72 -9.78 -16.67
CA TYR A 61 9.47 -9.21 -15.34
C TYR A 61 7.98 -9.28 -14.96
N HIS A 62 7.10 -8.93 -15.89
CA HIS A 62 5.66 -8.90 -15.65
C HIS A 62 5.04 -10.31 -15.59
N ASP A 63 5.59 -11.30 -16.28
CA ASP A 63 5.18 -12.70 -16.10
C ASP A 63 5.54 -13.21 -14.70
N ILE A 64 6.69 -12.80 -14.15
CA ILE A 64 7.07 -13.09 -12.76
C ILE A 64 6.08 -12.43 -11.80
N ASP A 65 5.73 -11.16 -12.01
CA ASP A 65 4.76 -10.46 -11.16
C ASP A 65 3.40 -11.17 -11.16
N ARG A 66 2.88 -11.51 -12.34
CA ARG A 66 1.61 -12.25 -12.48
C ARG A 66 1.67 -13.62 -11.84
N PHE A 67 2.77 -14.35 -12.03
CA PHE A 67 2.97 -15.65 -11.43
C PHE A 67 3.01 -15.58 -9.90
N ALA A 68 3.76 -14.62 -9.35
CA ALA A 68 3.84 -14.38 -7.91
C ALA A 68 2.48 -13.93 -7.34
N ALA A 69 1.74 -13.08 -8.04
CA ALA A 69 0.38 -12.67 -7.67
C ALA A 69 -0.58 -13.87 -7.65
N GLY A 70 -0.54 -14.74 -8.66
CA GLY A 70 -1.34 -15.97 -8.68
C GLY A 70 -1.01 -16.91 -7.52
N LYS A 71 0.28 -17.11 -7.25
CA LYS A 71 0.75 -17.98 -6.16
C LYS A 71 0.45 -17.44 -4.76
N THR A 72 0.51 -16.13 -4.58
CA THR A 72 0.12 -15.51 -3.30
C THR A 72 -1.39 -15.61 -3.07
N LEU A 73 -2.19 -15.48 -4.12
CA LEU A 73 -3.64 -15.69 -4.05
C LEU A 73 -3.99 -17.14 -3.70
N GLU A 74 -3.36 -18.13 -4.35
CA GLU A 74 -3.52 -19.55 -4.05
C GLU A 74 -3.23 -19.88 -2.58
N ASN A 75 -2.16 -19.29 -2.03
CA ASN A 75 -1.72 -19.51 -0.66
C ASN A 75 -2.37 -18.58 0.38
N ARG A 76 -3.36 -17.76 -0.02
CA ARG A 76 -4.05 -16.78 0.84
C ARG A 76 -3.10 -15.83 1.58
N VAL A 77 -2.01 -15.44 0.91
CA VAL A 77 -1.01 -14.49 1.40
C VAL A 77 -1.24 -13.14 0.75
N LYS A 78 -1.08 -12.04 1.50
CA LYS A 78 -1.21 -10.70 0.92
C LYS A 78 0.01 -10.38 0.06
N ARG A 79 -0.19 -9.70 -1.06
CA ARG A 79 0.92 -9.27 -1.95
C ARG A 79 1.97 -8.44 -1.21
N SER A 80 1.58 -7.62 -0.23
CA SER A 80 2.51 -6.85 0.60
C SER A 80 3.42 -7.68 1.49
N ASP A 81 3.07 -8.95 1.76
CA ASP A 81 3.86 -9.85 2.59
C ASP A 81 4.76 -10.76 1.75
N SER A 82 4.53 -10.80 0.44
CA SER A 82 5.38 -11.52 -0.51
C SER A 82 6.52 -10.65 -0.98
N LEU A 83 7.60 -11.28 -1.42
CA LEU A 83 8.74 -10.57 -2.00
C LEU A 83 8.33 -9.80 -3.26
N SER A 84 8.95 -8.64 -3.47
CA SER A 84 8.87 -7.91 -4.73
C SER A 84 9.52 -8.73 -5.86
N VAL A 85 9.28 -8.35 -7.11
CA VAL A 85 9.89 -9.05 -8.25
C VAL A 85 11.41 -8.87 -8.23
N GLU A 86 11.90 -7.69 -7.86
CA GLU A 86 13.34 -7.42 -7.70
C GLU A 86 13.94 -8.32 -6.61
N GLU A 87 13.30 -8.40 -5.45
CA GLU A 87 13.74 -9.26 -4.35
C GLU A 87 13.74 -10.74 -4.75
N LEU A 88 12.73 -11.19 -5.51
CA LEU A 88 12.68 -12.55 -6.07
C LEU A 88 13.82 -12.79 -7.06
N LEU A 89 14.09 -11.85 -7.97
CA LEU A 89 15.19 -11.97 -8.93
C LEU A 89 16.56 -11.99 -8.24
N VAL A 90 16.76 -11.19 -7.19
CA VAL A 90 17.98 -11.22 -6.34
C VAL A 90 18.11 -12.57 -5.63
N LEU A 91 17.02 -13.10 -5.08
CA LEU A 91 17.01 -14.42 -4.45
C LEU A 91 17.37 -15.52 -5.45
N LEU A 92 16.80 -15.48 -6.66
CA LEU A 92 17.11 -16.43 -7.74
C LEU A 92 18.58 -16.34 -8.16
N TYR A 93 19.09 -15.12 -8.36
CA TYR A 93 20.49 -14.85 -8.68
C TYR A 93 21.40 -15.48 -7.63
N SER A 94 21.15 -15.17 -6.34
CA SER A 94 21.93 -15.69 -5.22
C SER A 94 21.95 -17.22 -5.21
N ARG A 95 20.79 -17.87 -5.42
CA ARG A 95 20.68 -19.34 -5.46
C ARG A 95 21.42 -19.98 -6.63
N VAL A 96 21.40 -19.34 -7.81
CA VAL A 96 22.13 -19.84 -8.99
C VAL A 96 23.64 -19.74 -8.77
N VAL A 97 24.10 -18.63 -8.19
CA VAL A 97 25.53 -18.41 -7.89
C VAL A 97 26.00 -19.35 -6.79
N SER A 98 25.21 -19.54 -5.73
CA SER A 98 25.58 -20.37 -4.57
C SER A 98 25.38 -21.86 -4.80
N SER A 99 24.83 -22.28 -5.94
CA SER A 99 24.55 -23.69 -6.20
C SER A 99 25.76 -24.39 -6.80
N ASP A 100 26.32 -25.33 -6.03
CA ASP A 100 27.42 -26.20 -6.45
C ASP A 100 26.99 -27.24 -7.51
N TYR A 101 25.68 -27.51 -7.60
CA TYR A 101 25.12 -28.52 -8.51
C TYR A 101 24.85 -28.01 -9.92
N ILE A 102 25.07 -26.72 -10.19
CA ILE A 102 24.87 -26.12 -11.52
C ILE A 102 26.24 -25.99 -12.19
N GLY A 103 26.44 -26.66 -13.33
CA GLY A 103 27.66 -26.56 -14.11
C GLY A 103 27.92 -25.13 -14.60
N THR A 104 29.20 -24.76 -14.78
CA THR A 104 29.63 -23.39 -15.11
C THR A 104 28.89 -22.79 -16.31
N ASP A 105 28.71 -23.58 -17.38
CA ASP A 105 28.04 -23.11 -18.62
C ASP A 105 26.54 -22.87 -18.40
N GLN A 106 25.87 -23.77 -17.67
CA GLN A 106 24.46 -23.62 -17.32
C GLN A 106 24.24 -22.45 -16.35
N ARG A 107 25.18 -22.25 -15.42
CA ARG A 107 25.15 -21.11 -14.49
C ARG A 107 25.17 -19.80 -15.26
N GLN A 108 26.09 -19.65 -16.22
CA GLN A 108 26.16 -18.43 -17.03
C GLN A 108 24.86 -18.19 -17.82
N GLN A 109 24.29 -19.24 -18.44
CA GLN A 109 23.02 -19.12 -19.16
C GLN A 109 21.86 -18.68 -18.25
N LEU A 110 21.77 -19.24 -17.03
CA LEU A 110 20.75 -18.87 -16.06
C LEU A 110 20.91 -17.42 -15.58
N LEU A 111 22.14 -17.00 -15.29
CA LEU A 111 22.44 -15.62 -14.91
C LEU A 111 22.09 -14.64 -16.03
N ASP A 112 22.38 -14.98 -17.28
CA ASP A 112 22.01 -14.15 -18.43
C ASP A 112 20.48 -14.03 -18.58
N LYS A 113 19.73 -15.12 -18.36
CA LYS A 113 18.25 -15.08 -18.34
C LYS A 113 17.73 -14.15 -17.23
N ILE A 114 18.26 -14.28 -16.02
CA ILE A 114 17.87 -13.45 -14.87
C ILE A 114 18.22 -11.97 -15.12
N ASN A 115 19.41 -11.69 -15.64
CA ASN A 115 19.86 -10.33 -15.97
C ASN A 115 19.05 -9.68 -17.10
N LYS A 116 18.58 -10.46 -18.08
CA LYS A 116 17.63 -9.97 -19.09
C LYS A 116 16.29 -9.55 -18.48
N CYS A 117 15.81 -10.28 -17.47
CA CYS A 117 14.59 -9.91 -16.74
C CYS A 117 14.75 -8.56 -16.02
N PHE A 118 15.88 -8.35 -15.33
CA PHE A 118 16.20 -7.06 -14.69
C PHE A 118 16.19 -5.89 -15.68
N LYS A 119 16.66 -6.10 -16.91
CA LYS A 119 16.70 -5.04 -17.94
C LYS A 119 15.35 -4.80 -18.62
N SER A 120 14.46 -5.79 -18.64
CA SER A 120 13.13 -5.67 -19.27
C SER A 120 12.22 -4.69 -18.53
N GLU A 121 12.39 -4.55 -17.21
CA GLU A 121 11.68 -3.55 -16.40
C GLU A 121 11.86 -2.13 -16.95
N SER A 122 13.09 -1.77 -17.34
CA SER A 122 13.44 -0.44 -17.84
C SER A 122 12.92 -0.16 -19.26
N GLN A 123 12.54 -1.19 -20.02
CA GLN A 123 12.05 -1.06 -21.39
C GLN A 123 10.53 -1.20 -21.51
N ASP A 124 9.89 -1.98 -20.63
CA ASP A 124 8.44 -2.23 -20.68
C ASP A 124 7.58 -1.13 -20.03
N GLU A 125 8.15 -0.23 -19.23
CA GLU A 125 7.48 1.04 -18.86
C GLU A 125 7.03 1.83 -20.10
N GLY A 126 7.74 1.70 -21.24
CA GLY A 126 7.36 2.31 -22.51
C GLY A 126 6.25 1.59 -23.30
N ARG A 127 5.91 0.33 -22.97
CA ARG A 127 4.96 -0.51 -23.73
C ARG A 127 3.58 -0.63 -23.08
N LEU A 128 3.49 -0.57 -21.75
CA LEU A 128 2.21 -0.61 -21.02
C LEU A 128 1.28 0.55 -21.40
N ASN A 129 1.83 1.71 -21.79
CA ASN A 129 1.06 2.85 -22.34
C ASN A 129 0.29 2.54 -23.64
N ARG A 130 0.60 1.44 -24.35
CA ARG A 130 -0.01 1.12 -25.66
C ARG A 130 -1.15 0.10 -25.58
N ILE A 131 -1.20 -0.74 -24.54
CA ILE A 131 -2.21 -1.81 -24.40
C ILE A 131 -3.47 -1.28 -23.68
N GLU A 132 -3.36 -0.23 -22.88
CA GLU A 132 -4.49 0.39 -22.17
C GLU A 132 -5.50 1.09 -23.10
N LEU A 133 -5.08 1.50 -24.31
CA LEU A 133 -5.93 2.12 -25.34
C LEU A 133 -6.99 1.17 -25.94
N VAL A 134 -6.89 -0.14 -25.73
CA VAL A 134 -7.82 -1.13 -26.31
C VAL A 134 -8.88 -1.61 -25.31
N SER A 135 -8.63 -1.48 -23.99
CA SER A 135 -9.58 -1.94 -22.96
C SER A 135 -10.66 -0.91 -22.60
N GLU A 136 -10.62 0.28 -23.22
CA GLU A 136 -11.43 1.47 -22.92
C GLU A 136 -12.92 1.35 -23.35
N ARG A 137 -13.34 0.24 -23.96
CA ARG A 137 -14.71 0.10 -24.52
C ARG A 137 -15.70 -0.76 -23.72
N ALA A 138 -15.28 -1.40 -22.62
CA ALA A 138 -16.11 -2.45 -22.02
C ALA A 138 -16.74 -2.13 -20.65
N THR A 139 -16.44 -1.01 -19.99
CA THR A 139 -17.02 -0.75 -18.65
C THR A 139 -17.29 0.74 -18.43
N SER A 140 -18.27 1.26 -19.15
CA SER A 140 -19.16 2.30 -18.62
C SER A 140 -20.22 1.58 -17.80
N ASP A 141 -20.23 1.77 -16.49
CA ASP A 141 -21.45 2.10 -15.73
C ASP A 141 -21.17 2.11 -14.23
N GLY A 142 -21.42 3.27 -13.61
CA GLY A 142 -22.07 3.36 -12.31
C GLY A 142 -21.24 3.19 -11.03
N ALA A 143 -21.09 4.32 -10.32
CA ALA A 143 -21.03 4.44 -8.86
C ALA A 143 -19.73 4.04 -8.13
N ALA A 144 -18.83 5.01 -7.95
CA ALA A 144 -17.86 4.99 -6.85
C ALA A 144 -17.31 6.41 -6.55
N SER A 145 -18.13 7.27 -5.97
CA SER A 145 -17.64 8.53 -5.40
C SER A 145 -18.39 8.85 -4.11
N GLN A 146 -17.97 8.20 -3.01
CA GLN A 146 -18.33 8.53 -1.62
C GLN A 146 -17.60 7.55 -0.67
N MET A 147 -16.27 7.64 -0.52
CA MET A 147 -15.59 6.88 0.57
C MET A 147 -14.19 7.37 0.98
N ALA A 148 -13.73 8.54 0.52
CA ALA A 148 -12.35 8.98 0.78
C ALA A 148 -12.12 9.67 2.13
N THR A 149 -13.16 9.95 2.94
CA THR A 149 -13.03 10.71 4.19
C THR A 149 -12.94 9.86 5.47
N ASP A 150 -13.05 8.53 5.40
CA ASP A 150 -13.21 7.69 6.61
C ASP A 150 -11.97 6.84 7.01
N VAL A 151 -10.81 7.08 6.38
CA VAL A 151 -9.60 6.27 6.63
C VAL A 151 -8.80 6.76 7.85
N LYS A 152 -8.77 8.07 8.11
CA LYS A 152 -7.93 8.62 9.18
C LYS A 152 -8.51 8.45 10.59
N GLY A 153 -9.82 8.27 10.71
CA GLY A 153 -10.51 8.11 12.01
C GLY A 153 -10.69 6.66 12.48
N ARG A 154 -10.21 5.64 11.74
CA ARG A 154 -10.48 4.22 12.05
C ARG A 154 -9.40 3.51 12.86
N ASP A 155 -8.13 3.91 12.76
CA ASP A 155 -7.05 3.30 13.55
C ASP A 155 -7.12 3.74 15.02
N GLU A 156 -7.44 5.00 15.32
CA GLU A 156 -7.67 5.46 16.71
C GLU A 156 -8.82 4.70 17.40
N LYS A 157 -9.90 4.41 16.66
CA LYS A 157 -11.06 3.66 17.18
C LYS A 157 -10.68 2.23 17.57
N GLN A 158 -9.70 1.60 16.90
CA GLN A 158 -9.25 0.24 17.24
C GLN A 158 -8.41 0.22 18.52
N PHE A 159 -7.56 1.23 18.73
CA PHE A 159 -6.79 1.36 19.98
C PHE A 159 -7.69 1.68 21.18
N ILE A 160 -8.69 2.56 21.00
CA ILE A 160 -9.68 2.87 22.04
C ILE A 160 -10.51 1.62 22.41
N LEU A 161 -10.90 0.83 21.42
CA LEU A 161 -11.65 -0.42 21.65
C LEU A 161 -10.81 -1.47 22.39
N LEU A 162 -9.52 -1.58 22.07
CA LEU A 162 -8.61 -2.49 22.77
C LEU A 162 -8.38 -2.08 24.22
N GLY A 163 -8.27 -0.76 24.48
CA GLY A 163 -8.18 -0.21 25.83
C GLY A 163 -9.46 -0.41 26.66
N LEU A 164 -10.63 -0.33 26.03
CA LEU A 164 -11.90 -0.64 26.69
C LEU A 164 -11.99 -2.11 27.11
N ILE A 165 -11.60 -3.04 26.22
CA ILE A 165 -11.62 -4.49 26.52
C ILE A 165 -10.63 -4.83 27.64
N SER A 166 -9.42 -4.24 27.64
CA SER A 166 -8.46 -4.48 28.72
C SER A 166 -8.95 -3.94 30.07
N SER A 167 -9.60 -2.77 30.08
CA SER A 167 -10.19 -2.19 31.30
C SER A 167 -11.34 -3.05 31.85
N LEU A 168 -12.18 -3.62 30.97
CA LEU A 168 -13.25 -4.54 31.35
C LEU A 168 -12.68 -5.82 31.94
N LEU A 169 -11.70 -6.45 31.29
CA LEU A 169 -11.03 -7.65 31.79
C LEU A 169 -10.36 -7.44 33.15
N ALA A 170 -9.71 -6.29 33.36
CA ALA A 170 -9.15 -5.92 34.65
C ALA A 170 -10.25 -5.80 35.72
N GLY A 171 -11.35 -5.12 35.41
CA GLY A 171 -12.51 -5.01 36.31
C GLY A 171 -13.14 -6.35 36.66
N ILE A 172 -13.26 -7.28 35.70
CA ILE A 172 -13.73 -8.65 35.95
C ILE A 172 -12.81 -9.37 36.92
N SER A 173 -11.50 -9.31 36.64
CA SER A 173 -10.48 -9.96 37.47
C SER A 173 -10.55 -9.45 38.91
N THR A 174 -10.68 -8.14 39.11
CA THR A 174 -10.79 -7.54 40.44
C THR A 174 -12.07 -7.95 41.16
N VAL A 175 -13.23 -7.94 40.50
CA VAL A 175 -14.53 -8.31 41.11
C VAL A 175 -14.60 -9.81 41.43
N LEU A 176 -14.04 -10.67 40.58
CA LEU A 176 -13.94 -12.10 40.87
C LEU A 176 -12.95 -12.37 42.01
N ALA A 177 -11.80 -11.67 42.01
CA ALA A 177 -10.81 -11.80 43.07
C ALA A 177 -11.40 -11.36 44.43
N THR A 178 -12.00 -10.17 44.54
CA THR A 178 -12.58 -9.74 45.82
C THR A 178 -13.81 -10.56 46.20
N GLY A 179 -14.74 -10.78 45.26
CA GLY A 179 -16.01 -11.45 45.53
C GLY A 179 -15.89 -12.93 45.90
N ILE A 180 -14.98 -13.67 45.26
CA ILE A 180 -14.77 -15.09 45.56
C ILE A 180 -13.81 -15.25 46.73
N PHE A 181 -12.76 -14.45 46.82
CA PHE A 181 -11.70 -14.65 47.82
C PHE A 181 -12.12 -14.20 49.22
N GLU A 182 -12.76 -13.02 49.37
CA GLU A 182 -13.26 -12.56 50.70
C GLU A 182 -14.37 -13.46 51.23
N SER A 183 -15.27 -13.95 50.36
CA SER A 183 -16.36 -14.83 50.78
C SER A 183 -15.89 -16.24 51.18
N THR A 184 -14.80 -16.73 50.59
CA THR A 184 -14.24 -18.04 50.93
C THR A 184 -13.43 -18.02 52.23
N LEU A 185 -12.76 -16.90 52.54
CA LEU A 185 -11.98 -16.73 53.78
C LEU A 185 -12.86 -16.53 55.02
N ASP A 186 -14.00 -15.85 54.90
CA ASP A 186 -14.92 -15.58 56.03
C ASP A 186 -15.97 -16.68 56.24
N GLY A 187 -15.96 -17.76 55.44
CA GLY A 187 -16.95 -18.85 55.52
C GLY A 187 -18.40 -18.41 55.24
N ARG A 188 -18.60 -17.18 54.77
CA ARG A 188 -19.91 -16.63 54.42
C ARG A 188 -20.21 -16.99 52.98
N ILE A 189 -21.27 -17.76 52.79
CA ILE A 189 -21.83 -18.13 51.48
C ILE A 189 -21.88 -16.88 50.61
N THR A 190 -21.09 -16.90 49.52
CA THR A 190 -20.98 -15.82 48.55
C THR A 190 -22.37 -15.35 48.17
N SER A 191 -22.69 -14.08 48.40
CA SER A 191 -24.05 -13.63 48.12
C SER A 191 -24.37 -13.90 46.65
N PRO A 192 -25.54 -14.48 46.32
CA PRO A 192 -25.87 -14.87 44.94
C PRO A 192 -25.78 -13.69 43.96
N ARG A 193 -25.85 -12.45 44.46
CA ARG A 193 -25.65 -11.22 43.67
C ARG A 193 -24.26 -11.11 43.07
N ILE A 194 -23.20 -11.53 43.78
CA ILE A 194 -21.81 -11.45 43.30
C ILE A 194 -21.61 -12.43 42.12
N LEU A 195 -22.16 -13.64 42.24
CA LEU A 195 -22.11 -14.64 41.17
C LEU A 195 -22.90 -14.19 39.93
N ILE A 196 -24.07 -13.57 40.11
CA ILE A 196 -24.87 -13.01 39.01
C ILE A 196 -24.12 -11.86 38.32
N ILE A 197 -23.51 -10.96 39.09
CA ILE A 197 -22.73 -9.83 38.54
C ILE A 197 -21.50 -10.35 37.79
N GLY A 198 -20.74 -11.28 38.37
CA GLY A 198 -19.57 -11.88 37.73
C GLY A 198 -19.94 -12.64 36.44
N GLY A 199 -21.02 -13.43 36.48
CA GLY A 199 -21.54 -14.14 35.30
C GLY A 199 -21.98 -13.19 34.18
N ALA A 200 -22.70 -12.12 34.52
CA ALA A 200 -23.12 -11.10 33.55
C ALA A 200 -21.91 -10.39 32.92
N LEU A 201 -20.89 -10.07 33.71
CA LEU A 201 -19.69 -9.40 33.25
C LEU A 201 -18.89 -10.27 32.26
N ILE A 202 -18.73 -11.57 32.56
CA ILE A 202 -18.11 -12.55 31.66
C ILE A 202 -18.87 -12.58 30.32
N LEU A 203 -20.19 -12.67 30.38
CA LEU A 203 -21.06 -12.75 29.19
C LEU A 203 -20.93 -11.49 28.31
N VAL A 204 -20.88 -10.31 28.92
CA VAL A 204 -20.66 -9.03 28.22
C VAL A 204 -19.27 -8.99 27.56
N THR A 205 -18.21 -9.43 28.26
CA THR A 205 -16.87 -9.48 27.65
C THR A 205 -16.75 -10.49 26.51
N SER A 206 -17.37 -11.66 26.63
CA SER A 206 -17.40 -12.65 25.55
C SER A 206 -18.13 -12.11 24.32
N ALA A 207 -19.28 -11.44 24.52
CA ALA A 207 -20.01 -10.79 23.43
C ALA A 207 -19.19 -9.68 22.76
N ALA A 208 -18.48 -8.86 23.53
CA ALA A 208 -17.60 -7.81 23.01
C ALA A 208 -16.45 -8.38 22.18
N LEU A 209 -15.81 -9.47 22.63
CA LEU A 209 -14.74 -10.15 21.89
C LEU A 209 -15.23 -10.73 20.56
N VAL A 210 -16.40 -11.36 20.56
CA VAL A 210 -17.05 -11.88 19.32
C VAL A 210 -17.35 -10.72 18.36
N LEU A 211 -17.86 -9.60 18.87
CA LEU A 211 -18.13 -8.42 18.04
C LEU A 211 -16.85 -7.85 17.43
N VAL A 212 -15.76 -7.75 18.19
CA VAL A 212 -14.45 -7.28 17.69
C VAL A 212 -13.90 -8.23 16.63
N TYR A 213 -13.98 -9.53 16.86
CA TYR A 213 -13.56 -10.54 15.89
C TYR A 213 -14.35 -10.41 14.58
N TRP A 214 -15.67 -10.28 14.67
CA TRP A 214 -16.56 -10.16 13.52
C TRP A 214 -16.34 -8.85 12.74
N LEU A 215 -16.15 -7.73 13.44
CA LEU A 215 -15.80 -6.44 12.83
C LEU A 215 -14.43 -6.48 12.14
N ARG A 216 -13.45 -7.17 12.74
CA ARG A 216 -12.12 -7.35 12.15
C ARG A 216 -12.17 -8.19 10.89
N GLU A 217 -12.98 -9.24 10.86
CA GLU A 217 -13.13 -10.12 9.69
C GLU A 217 -13.82 -9.40 8.53
N ARG A 218 -14.87 -8.60 8.81
CA ARG A 218 -15.47 -7.70 7.80
C ARG A 218 -14.49 -6.62 7.30
N SER A 219 -13.66 -6.08 8.20
CA SER A 219 -12.63 -5.11 7.82
C SER A 219 -11.52 -5.73 6.97
N ALA A 220 -11.18 -7.01 7.20
CA ALA A 220 -10.22 -7.75 6.39
C ALA A 220 -10.76 -8.06 4.99
N ALA A 221 -12.05 -8.33 4.86
CA ALA A 221 -12.73 -8.49 3.56
C ALA A 221 -12.78 -7.18 2.74
N THR A 222 -12.75 -6.02 3.41
CA THR A 222 -12.75 -4.70 2.76
C THR A 222 -11.33 -4.15 2.50
N ARG A 223 -10.28 -4.80 3.03
CA ARG A 223 -8.86 -4.53 2.68
C ARG A 223 -8.47 -5.23 1.37
N GLN A 224 -9.33 -5.20 0.36
CA GLN A 224 -8.84 -5.31 -1.00
C GLN A 224 -8.08 -4.01 -1.28
N ILE A 225 -6.75 -4.16 -1.35
CA ILE A 225 -5.83 -3.22 -1.98
C ILE A 225 -6.57 -2.64 -3.19
N GLU A 226 -6.78 -1.32 -3.26
CA GLU A 226 -7.20 -0.70 -4.52
C GLU A 226 -6.22 -1.23 -5.56
N PRO A 227 -6.65 -2.05 -6.53
CA PRO A 227 -5.72 -2.67 -7.46
C PRO A 227 -4.89 -1.58 -8.12
N VAL A 228 -3.62 -1.84 -8.46
CA VAL A 228 -2.75 -0.90 -9.20
C VAL A 228 -3.50 -0.28 -10.39
N ARG A 229 -4.43 -1.04 -10.99
CA ARG A 229 -5.42 -0.59 -11.97
C ARG A 229 -6.22 0.66 -11.56
N ASN A 230 -6.70 0.74 -10.32
CA ASN A 230 -7.44 1.91 -9.82
C ASN A 230 -6.54 3.14 -9.71
N PHE A 231 -5.26 2.99 -9.37
CA PHE A 231 -4.33 4.11 -9.34
C PHE A 231 -4.00 4.60 -10.75
N ALA A 232 -3.74 3.67 -11.69
CA ALA A 232 -3.54 3.99 -13.10
C ALA A 232 -4.77 4.70 -13.69
N LEU A 233 -5.98 4.19 -13.44
CA LEU A 233 -7.23 4.83 -13.85
C LEU A 233 -7.38 6.22 -13.26
N LYS A 234 -7.10 6.40 -11.96
CA LYS A 234 -7.13 7.73 -11.34
C LYS A 234 -6.10 8.68 -11.94
N ALA A 235 -4.91 8.20 -12.31
CA ALA A 235 -3.86 9.02 -12.91
C ALA A 235 -4.29 9.47 -14.30
N GLN A 236 -4.82 8.54 -15.10
CA GLN A 236 -5.37 8.84 -16.42
C GLN A 236 -6.56 9.80 -16.33
N ASP A 237 -7.44 9.65 -15.33
CA ASP A 237 -8.56 10.57 -15.11
C ASP A 237 -8.10 11.96 -14.66
N PHE A 238 -7.01 12.05 -13.89
CA PHE A 238 -6.37 13.32 -13.57
C PHE A 238 -5.82 13.99 -14.85
N GLU A 239 -5.08 13.28 -15.68
CA GLU A 239 -4.55 13.80 -16.94
C GLU A 239 -5.67 14.27 -17.88
N ARG A 240 -6.72 13.45 -18.06
CA ARG A 240 -7.89 13.81 -18.88
C ARG A 240 -8.59 15.06 -18.37
N ARG A 241 -8.80 15.18 -17.06
CA ARG A 241 -9.40 16.36 -16.44
C ARG A 241 -8.53 17.59 -16.66
N PHE A 242 -7.22 17.46 -16.47
CA PHE A 242 -6.26 18.54 -16.66
C PHE A 242 -6.23 19.02 -18.12
N VAL A 243 -6.16 18.12 -19.10
CA VAL A 243 -6.21 18.44 -20.54
C VAL A 243 -7.55 19.10 -20.91
N ARG A 244 -8.67 18.64 -20.35
CA ARG A 244 -9.99 19.26 -20.58
C ARG A 244 -10.02 20.70 -20.05
N ALA A 245 -9.45 20.94 -18.87
CA ALA A 245 -9.36 22.27 -18.29
C ALA A 245 -8.48 23.20 -19.14
N ILE A 246 -7.34 22.73 -19.66
CA ILE A 246 -6.50 23.47 -20.60
C ILE A 246 -7.27 23.85 -21.88
N ARG A 247 -8.01 22.90 -22.47
CA ARG A 247 -8.82 23.18 -23.66
C ARG A 247 -9.91 24.22 -23.37
N ALA A 248 -10.55 24.11 -22.21
CA ALA A 248 -11.59 25.06 -21.78
C ALA A 248 -11.04 26.48 -21.56
N SER A 249 -9.77 26.63 -21.20
CA SER A 249 -9.13 27.95 -21.08
C SER A 249 -8.67 28.55 -22.42
N GLY A 250 -8.87 27.83 -23.54
CA GLY A 250 -8.47 28.29 -24.88
C GLY A 250 -6.99 28.07 -25.22
N MET A 251 -6.28 27.30 -24.39
CA MET A 251 -4.86 26.99 -24.60
C MET A 251 -4.69 25.77 -25.52
N VAL A 252 -3.63 25.77 -26.34
CA VAL A 252 -3.32 24.64 -27.23
C VAL A 252 -2.29 23.73 -26.55
N ALA A 253 -2.72 22.52 -26.19
CA ALA A 253 -1.83 21.47 -25.67
C ALA A 253 -1.62 20.37 -26.71
N THR A 254 -0.36 19.98 -26.87
CA THR A 254 0.10 18.85 -27.69
C THR A 254 0.77 17.82 -26.79
N VAL A 255 0.49 16.54 -27.00
CA VAL A 255 1.17 15.44 -26.29
C VAL A 255 2.64 15.43 -26.72
N SER A 256 3.55 15.35 -25.75
CA SER A 256 4.99 15.29 -26.00
C SER A 256 5.41 13.90 -26.48
N ASN A 257 6.40 13.83 -27.36
CA ASN A 257 7.06 12.56 -27.72
C ASN A 257 8.26 12.24 -26.80
N ASP A 258 8.68 13.18 -25.95
CA ASP A 258 9.76 13.00 -24.98
C ASP A 258 9.17 12.46 -23.67
N SER A 259 9.64 11.31 -23.19
CA SER A 259 9.15 10.66 -21.97
C SER A 259 9.43 11.43 -20.68
N ALA A 260 10.19 12.53 -20.77
CA ALA A 260 10.44 13.41 -19.65
C ALA A 260 9.26 14.31 -19.27
N VAL A 261 8.34 14.53 -20.22
CA VAL A 261 7.28 15.53 -20.18
C VAL A 261 6.02 14.93 -20.78
N ASP A 262 4.87 15.06 -20.11
CA ASP A 262 3.60 14.55 -20.63
C ASP A 262 2.98 15.45 -21.73
N LEU A 263 3.03 16.78 -21.55
CA LEU A 263 2.40 17.75 -22.45
C LEU A 263 3.31 18.94 -22.78
N VAL A 264 3.18 19.47 -24.00
CA VAL A 264 3.72 20.77 -24.40
C VAL A 264 2.58 21.71 -24.68
N LEU A 265 2.59 22.87 -24.05
CA LEU A 265 1.53 23.86 -24.09
C LEU A 265 2.04 25.11 -24.80
N SER A 266 1.35 25.51 -25.87
CA SER A 266 1.69 26.70 -26.67
C SER A 266 0.75 27.86 -26.31
N CYS A 267 1.32 28.97 -25.86
CA CYS A 267 0.60 30.19 -25.49
C CYS A 267 1.23 31.39 -26.21
N GLY A 268 0.66 31.75 -27.36
CA GLY A 268 1.29 32.69 -28.28
C GLY A 268 2.61 32.11 -28.81
N ASP A 269 3.69 32.89 -28.74
CA ASP A 269 5.02 32.48 -29.20
C ASP A 269 5.79 31.62 -28.18
N LYS A 270 5.22 31.44 -26.97
CA LYS A 270 5.87 30.73 -25.88
C LYS A 270 5.41 29.28 -25.77
N LYS A 271 6.35 28.40 -25.45
CA LYS A 271 6.11 26.97 -25.19
C LYS A 271 6.49 26.60 -23.77
N PHE A 272 5.61 25.85 -23.12
CA PHE A 272 5.77 25.34 -21.77
C PHE A 272 5.70 23.81 -21.77
N ALA A 273 6.63 23.17 -21.07
CA ALA A 273 6.57 21.74 -20.80
C ALA A 273 5.74 21.48 -19.53
N ILE A 274 4.94 20.43 -19.51
CA ILE A 274 4.13 20.06 -18.36
C ILE A 274 4.27 18.57 -18.08
N GLU A 275 4.63 18.24 -16.85
CA GLU A 275 4.63 16.88 -16.31
C GLU A 275 3.52 16.76 -15.26
N LEU A 276 2.70 15.72 -15.36
CA LEU A 276 1.55 15.47 -14.49
C LEU A 276 1.84 14.31 -13.55
N LYS A 277 1.57 14.48 -12.25
CA LYS A 277 1.76 13.41 -11.25
C LYS A 277 0.60 13.36 -10.25
N LEU A 278 0.05 12.16 -10.06
CA LEU A 278 -1.04 11.91 -9.10
C LEU A 278 -0.54 11.61 -7.68
N PHE A 279 0.71 11.20 -7.51
CA PHE A 279 1.23 10.80 -6.20
C PHE A 279 1.69 12.01 -5.36
N PRO A 280 1.62 11.91 -4.01
CA PRO A 280 2.14 12.94 -3.13
C PRO A 280 3.65 13.13 -3.38
N PRO A 281 4.11 14.37 -3.59
CA PRO A 281 5.48 14.60 -4.00
C PRO A 281 6.43 14.33 -2.83
N ASN A 282 7.54 13.66 -3.11
CA ASN A 282 8.65 13.54 -2.17
C ASN A 282 9.90 14.18 -2.76
N VAL A 283 10.83 14.62 -1.91
CA VAL A 283 11.99 15.42 -2.33
C VAL A 283 12.83 14.70 -3.38
N ARG A 284 13.06 13.39 -3.19
CA ARG A 284 13.93 12.59 -4.06
C ARG A 284 13.32 12.37 -5.45
N THR A 285 12.05 11.97 -5.52
CA THR A 285 11.37 11.75 -6.80
C THR A 285 11.14 13.06 -7.53
N THR A 286 10.79 14.12 -6.81
CA THR A 286 10.60 15.46 -7.39
C THR A 286 11.91 15.98 -7.99
N ALA A 287 13.03 15.88 -7.27
CA ALA A 287 14.34 16.27 -7.79
C ALA A 287 14.74 15.49 -9.06
N ALA A 288 14.46 14.18 -9.10
CA ALA A 288 14.73 13.35 -10.28
C ALA A 288 13.89 13.78 -11.50
N ILE A 289 12.60 14.08 -11.28
CA ILE A 289 11.69 14.57 -12.33
C ILE A 289 12.14 15.94 -12.83
N ILE A 290 12.45 16.87 -11.92
CA ILE A 290 12.92 18.22 -12.26
C ILE A 290 14.19 18.15 -13.10
N LYS A 291 15.15 17.30 -12.70
CA LYS A 291 16.38 17.09 -13.48
C LYS A 291 16.06 16.59 -14.90
N ARG A 292 15.22 15.56 -15.01
CA ARG A 292 14.81 14.96 -16.29
C ARG A 292 14.09 15.98 -17.18
N MET A 293 13.18 16.77 -16.62
CA MET A 293 12.51 17.86 -17.34
C MET A 293 13.49 18.94 -17.78
N SER A 294 14.43 19.33 -16.92
CA SER A 294 15.43 20.37 -17.23
C SER A 294 16.27 20.00 -18.44
N ASP A 295 16.63 18.72 -18.57
CA ASP A 295 17.37 18.21 -19.72
C ASP A 295 16.50 18.18 -21.00
N ALA A 296 15.18 18.07 -20.86
CA ALA A 296 14.22 18.01 -21.98
C ALA A 296 13.79 19.39 -22.50
N LEU A 297 13.77 20.43 -21.65
CA LEU A 297 13.32 21.77 -22.05
C LEU A 297 14.00 22.31 -23.33
N PRO A 298 15.35 22.24 -23.48
CA PRO A 298 16.02 22.74 -24.68
C PRO A 298 15.65 21.94 -25.94
N ARG A 299 15.47 20.60 -25.80
CA ARG A 299 15.11 19.72 -26.92
C ARG A 299 13.70 20.01 -27.43
N LEU A 300 12.79 20.36 -26.51
CA LEU A 300 11.41 20.69 -26.81
C LEU A 300 11.20 22.16 -27.22
N GLY A 301 12.27 22.98 -27.17
CA GLY A 301 12.17 24.43 -27.42
C GLY A 301 11.22 25.13 -26.43
N CYS A 302 11.15 24.64 -25.19
CA CYS A 302 10.30 25.19 -24.13
C CYS A 302 11.10 26.15 -23.26
N GLU A 303 10.52 27.30 -22.93
CA GLU A 303 11.17 28.31 -22.06
C GLU A 303 11.14 27.88 -20.59
N MET A 304 10.02 27.28 -20.16
CA MET A 304 9.79 26.83 -18.79
C MET A 304 9.05 25.50 -18.73
N GLY A 305 9.19 24.82 -17.60
CA GLY A 305 8.49 23.58 -17.25
C GLY A 305 7.60 23.75 -16.02
N TYR A 306 6.50 23.01 -15.97
CA TYR A 306 5.62 22.90 -14.81
C TYR A 306 5.49 21.44 -14.41
N LEU A 307 5.87 21.12 -13.17
CA LEU A 307 5.51 19.86 -12.54
C LEU A 307 4.21 20.06 -11.78
N VAL A 308 3.10 19.56 -12.33
CA VAL A 308 1.77 19.71 -11.75
C VAL A 308 1.40 18.44 -11.00
N VAL A 309 1.14 18.61 -9.71
CA VAL A 309 0.78 17.51 -8.81
C VAL A 309 -0.69 17.62 -8.40
N ALA A 310 -1.41 16.50 -8.38
CA ALA A 310 -2.83 16.48 -8.03
C ALA A 310 -3.11 16.77 -6.53
N THR A 311 -2.08 16.79 -5.70
CA THR A 311 -2.18 17.01 -4.25
C THR A 311 -1.51 18.32 -3.85
N ALA A 312 -1.80 18.81 -2.64
CA ALA A 312 -1.08 19.95 -2.08
C ALA A 312 0.44 19.72 -2.09
N VAL A 313 1.18 20.75 -2.54
CA VAL A 313 2.64 20.71 -2.65
C VAL A 313 3.22 21.36 -1.38
N PRO A 314 3.98 20.62 -0.55
CA PRO A 314 4.68 21.21 0.59
C PRO A 314 5.68 22.28 0.15
N GLU A 315 5.90 23.32 0.96
CA GLU A 315 6.82 24.42 0.62
C GLU A 315 8.26 23.93 0.33
N VAL A 316 8.75 22.94 1.10
CA VAL A 316 10.06 22.28 0.87
C VAL A 316 10.18 21.70 -0.55
N ILE A 317 9.07 21.24 -1.15
CA ILE A 317 9.04 20.72 -2.52
C ILE A 317 8.96 21.85 -3.54
N LYS A 318 8.26 22.94 -3.23
CA LYS A 318 8.23 24.13 -4.09
C LYS A 318 9.62 24.75 -4.23
N GLU A 319 10.37 24.78 -3.13
CA GLU A 319 11.78 25.22 -3.10
C GLU A 319 12.73 24.31 -3.89
N ALA A 320 12.35 23.05 -4.13
CA ALA A 320 13.12 22.15 -4.99
C ALA A 320 12.99 22.50 -6.49
N GLY A 321 12.04 23.36 -6.85
CA GLY A 321 11.93 23.96 -8.18
C GLY A 321 13.20 24.69 -8.60
N THR A 322 13.37 24.88 -9.91
CA THR A 322 14.45 25.71 -10.46
C THR A 322 13.88 26.97 -11.08
N GLU A 323 14.73 27.91 -11.46
CA GLU A 323 14.31 29.12 -12.19
C GLU A 323 13.48 28.79 -13.45
N LYS A 324 13.72 27.61 -14.06
CA LYS A 324 13.02 27.15 -15.26
C LYS A 324 11.90 26.15 -15.00
N ILE A 325 11.82 25.55 -13.80
CA ILE A 325 10.84 24.49 -13.50
C ILE A 325 10.12 24.79 -12.20
N ILE A 326 8.82 25.00 -12.30
CA ILE A 326 7.97 25.36 -11.18
C ILE A 326 7.13 24.15 -10.78
N VAL A 327 7.17 23.78 -9.49
CA VAL A 327 6.30 22.74 -8.94
C VAL A 327 5.06 23.39 -8.35
N VAL A 328 3.88 22.96 -8.80
CA VAL A 328 2.59 23.52 -8.41
C VAL A 328 1.53 22.43 -8.29
N ASN A 329 0.43 22.71 -7.61
CA ASN A 329 -0.78 21.92 -7.78
C ASN A 329 -1.60 22.41 -8.98
N ASP A 330 -2.66 21.68 -9.34
CA ASP A 330 -3.54 22.02 -10.46
C ASP A 330 -4.28 23.35 -10.25
N GLU A 331 -4.75 23.64 -9.04
CA GLU A 331 -5.40 24.92 -8.70
C GLU A 331 -4.45 26.12 -8.90
N GLU A 332 -3.23 26.04 -8.37
CA GLU A 332 -2.17 27.05 -8.49
C GLU A 332 -1.73 27.21 -9.96
N PHE A 333 -1.72 26.13 -10.73
CA PHE A 333 -1.46 26.18 -12.16
C PHE A 333 -2.55 27.01 -12.87
N PHE A 334 -3.82 26.64 -12.70
CA PHE A 334 -4.91 27.35 -13.37
C PHE A 334 -5.15 28.77 -12.83
N SER A 335 -4.77 29.09 -11.60
CA SER A 335 -4.85 30.48 -11.12
C SER A 335 -3.84 31.39 -11.84
N LYS A 336 -2.67 30.85 -12.22
CA LYS A 336 -1.65 31.59 -12.97
C LYS A 336 -2.04 31.79 -14.45
N PHE A 337 -2.65 30.80 -15.08
CA PHE A 337 -3.01 30.84 -16.50
C PHE A 337 -4.44 31.34 -16.78
N GLY A 338 -5.37 31.14 -15.85
CA GLY A 338 -6.79 31.47 -16.02
C GLY A 338 -7.12 32.95 -16.01
N ASN A 339 -6.27 33.79 -15.42
CA ASN A 339 -6.49 35.23 -15.34
C ASN A 339 -6.21 35.99 -16.65
N GLN A 340 -5.60 35.36 -17.66
CA GLN A 340 -5.26 36.05 -18.91
C GLN A 340 -6.47 36.31 -19.83
N ASN A 341 -7.60 35.62 -19.63
CA ASN A 341 -8.78 35.72 -20.51
C ASN A 341 -10.04 36.32 -19.85
N GLY A 342 -9.94 36.86 -18.63
CA GLY A 342 -11.04 37.59 -17.97
C GLY A 342 -12.30 36.77 -17.64
N LYS A 343 -12.33 35.46 -17.93
CA LYS A 343 -13.38 34.54 -17.53
C LYS A 343 -12.87 33.64 -16.41
N PRO A 344 -13.48 33.66 -15.21
CA PRO A 344 -13.10 32.74 -14.16
C PRO A 344 -13.31 31.30 -14.66
N VAL A 345 -12.27 30.49 -14.58
CA VAL A 345 -12.36 29.05 -14.82
C VAL A 345 -13.37 28.51 -13.80
N ALA A 346 -14.44 27.86 -14.29
CA ALA A 346 -15.45 27.29 -13.42
C ALA A 346 -14.78 26.30 -12.46
N ARG A 347 -14.85 26.59 -11.15
CA ARG A 347 -14.34 25.70 -10.11
C ARG A 347 -15.05 24.36 -10.26
N SER A 348 -14.30 23.29 -10.47
CA SER A 348 -14.86 21.94 -10.46
C SER A 348 -15.18 21.56 -9.00
N PRO A 349 -16.33 20.91 -8.73
CA PRO A 349 -16.66 20.36 -7.42
C PRO A 349 -15.79 19.15 -7.03
#